data_AF-A0A7K0Z850-F1
#
_entry.id   AF-A0A7K0Z850-F1
#
_cell.length_a   1.000
_cell.length_b   1.000
_cell.length_c   1.000
_cell.angle_alpha   90.00
_cell.angle_beta   90.00
_cell.angle_gamma   90.00
#
_symmetry.space_group_name_H-M   'P 1'
#
loop_
_entity.id
_entity.type
_entity.pdbx_description
1 polymer ?
#
loop_
_entity_poly.entity_id
_entity_poly.type
_entity_poly.pdbx_seq_one_letter_code
_entity_poly.pdbx_strand_id
1 'polypeptide(L)'
;MRRRISSQLRKFFALESAGGLFLVFAALVALVIANTPFASDFDHAIEPFHGFINEGLMSIFFFMVGLEIRNELRHGELRSPKNAALPIFAALGGMLFPALIYSIFNVGGPGESGWAVPMPTDIALAIGALALLGSRVDTSLKIFLLTLAIADDLFSIIILGIFYSSGLSPIKIFSTVGVVAIALLMPEIKILPTKRLIAILHPWTAFLIIPLFALTNIGVNINWTSLAQTVTGPIAGGIVLGRVIGKILGITLFAWIAVKVGFARKPESLSFAEIAGAGALAGMGLTVSLFLAELAITDQTVIADIKLGLVLAAIISAILGILLLRRFSKAQD
;
A
#
# COMPACT_ATOMS: atom_id res chain seq x y z
N MET A 1 -14.48 11.70 -27.63
CA MET A 1 -14.23 10.29 -28.01
C MET A 1 -14.30 9.43 -26.75
N ARG A 2 -15.43 8.75 -26.48
CA ARG A 2 -15.59 7.89 -25.29
C ARG A 2 -14.58 6.74 -25.38
N ARG A 3 -13.52 6.75 -24.56
CA ARG A 3 -12.63 5.59 -24.41
C ARG A 3 -13.47 4.48 -23.75
N ARG A 4 -14.08 3.60 -24.56
CA ARG A 4 -14.68 2.36 -24.06
C ARG A 4 -13.58 1.61 -23.31
N ILE A 5 -13.70 1.55 -21.98
CA ILE A 5 -12.81 0.75 -21.12
C ILE A 5 -12.80 -0.66 -21.69
N SER A 6 -11.61 -1.21 -21.94
CA SER A 6 -11.49 -2.59 -22.40
C SER A 6 -12.13 -3.52 -21.36
N SER A 7 -12.77 -4.60 -21.81
CA SER A 7 -13.37 -5.59 -20.91
C SER A 7 -12.37 -6.13 -19.88
N GLN A 8 -11.08 -6.15 -20.23
CA GLN A 8 -9.98 -6.55 -19.36
C GLN A 8 -9.75 -5.58 -18.19
N LEU A 9 -9.72 -4.27 -18.43
CA LEU A 9 -9.55 -3.28 -17.35
C LEU A 9 -10.72 -3.31 -16.37
N ARG A 10 -11.96 -3.50 -16.85
CA ARG A 10 -13.11 -3.63 -15.95
C ARG A 10 -13.02 -4.87 -15.04
N LYS A 11 -12.60 -6.01 -15.61
CA LYS A 11 -12.41 -7.26 -14.85
C LYS A 11 -11.31 -7.11 -13.80
N PHE A 12 -10.19 -6.46 -14.15
CA PHE A 12 -9.11 -6.17 -13.22
C PHE A 12 -9.58 -5.31 -12.05
N PHE A 13 -10.23 -4.17 -12.31
CA PHE A 13 -10.75 -3.31 -11.24
C PHE A 13 -11.79 -3.99 -10.36
N ALA A 14 -12.65 -4.84 -10.94
CA ALA A 14 -13.61 -5.61 -10.16
C ALA A 14 -12.91 -6.62 -9.22
N LEU A 15 -11.85 -7.27 -9.70
CA LEU A 15 -11.10 -8.24 -8.92
C LEU A 15 -10.25 -7.57 -7.84
N GLU A 16 -9.61 -6.43 -8.15
CA GLU A 16 -8.94 -5.57 -7.16
C GLU A 16 -9.89 -5.09 -6.07
N SER A 17 -11.06 -4.58 -6.46
CA SER A 17 -12.07 -4.14 -5.50
C SER A 17 -12.57 -5.27 -4.62
N ALA A 18 -12.72 -6.48 -5.17
CA ALA A 18 -13.09 -7.65 -4.40
C ALA A 18 -11.96 -8.07 -3.44
N GLY A 19 -10.71 -8.07 -3.90
CA GLY A 19 -9.54 -8.31 -3.06
C GLY A 19 -9.43 -7.33 -1.89
N GLY A 20 -9.67 -6.04 -2.14
CA GLY A 20 -9.74 -5.01 -1.11
C GLY A 20 -10.81 -5.30 -0.05
N LEU A 21 -11.99 -5.79 -0.45
CA LEU A 21 -13.04 -6.19 0.49
C LEU A 21 -12.65 -7.41 1.33
N PHE A 22 -11.99 -8.41 0.73
CA PHE A 22 -11.47 -9.57 1.45
C PHE A 22 -10.38 -9.18 2.47
N LEU A 23 -9.50 -8.26 2.09
CA LEU A 23 -8.50 -7.70 3.00
C LEU A 23 -9.16 -6.97 4.18
N VAL A 24 -10.15 -6.10 3.93
CA VAL A 24 -10.92 -5.44 5.01
C VAL A 24 -11.59 -6.48 5.90
N PHE A 25 -12.20 -7.50 5.33
CA PHE A 25 -12.84 -8.57 6.09
C PHE A 25 -11.83 -9.29 6.99
N ALA A 26 -10.69 -9.70 6.45
CA ALA A 26 -9.63 -10.36 7.22
C ALA A 26 -9.08 -9.46 8.34
N ALA A 27 -8.87 -8.17 8.06
CA ALA A 27 -8.44 -7.19 9.06
C ALA A 27 -9.46 -7.04 10.20
N LEU A 28 -10.75 -6.98 9.87
CA LEU A 28 -11.82 -6.92 10.87
C LEU A 28 -11.88 -8.19 11.71
N VAL A 29 -11.76 -9.37 11.09
CA VAL A 29 -11.71 -10.65 11.81
C VAL A 29 -10.51 -10.69 12.75
N ALA A 30 -9.32 -10.27 12.29
CA ALA A 30 -8.11 -10.20 13.12
C ALA A 30 -8.31 -9.31 14.35
N LEU A 31 -8.89 -8.12 14.15
CA LEU A 31 -9.19 -7.18 15.24
C LEU A 31 -10.23 -7.74 16.20
N VAL A 32 -11.28 -8.40 15.70
CA VAL A 32 -12.29 -9.02 16.57
C VAL A 32 -11.65 -10.13 17.42
N ILE A 33 -10.92 -11.05 16.80
CA ILE A 33 -10.29 -12.17 17.52
C ILE A 33 -9.32 -11.66 18.60
N ALA A 34 -8.45 -10.69 18.26
CA ALA A 34 -7.45 -10.11 19.18
C ALA A 34 -8.05 -9.42 20.42
N ASN A 35 -9.35 -9.11 20.38
CA ASN A 35 -10.09 -8.45 21.46
C ASN A 35 -11.13 -9.38 22.13
N THR A 36 -11.01 -10.69 21.92
CA THR A 36 -11.84 -11.72 22.56
C THR A 36 -11.00 -12.68 23.41
N PRO A 37 -11.61 -13.48 24.30
CA PRO A 37 -10.90 -14.51 25.06
C PRO A 37 -10.19 -15.57 24.20
N PHE A 38 -10.54 -15.69 22.91
CA PHE A 38 -9.94 -16.62 21.96
C PHE A 38 -8.61 -16.13 21.37
N ALA A 39 -8.15 -14.93 21.72
CA ALA A 39 -6.91 -14.37 21.19
C ALA A 39 -5.71 -15.28 21.45
N SER A 40 -5.55 -15.80 22.67
CA SER A 40 -4.45 -16.70 23.01
C SER A 40 -4.50 -18.00 22.21
N ASP A 41 -5.69 -18.60 22.09
CA ASP A 41 -5.86 -19.87 21.35
C ASP A 41 -5.56 -19.69 19.86
N PHE A 42 -5.98 -18.54 19.30
CA PHE A 42 -5.68 -18.17 17.93
C PHE A 42 -4.18 -17.96 17.71
N ASP A 43 -3.52 -17.20 18.58
CA ASP A 43 -2.08 -16.93 18.47
C ASP A 43 -1.27 -18.23 18.54
N HIS A 44 -1.59 -19.15 19.47
CA HIS A 44 -0.95 -20.46 19.56
C HIS A 44 -1.22 -21.34 18.32
N ALA A 45 -2.42 -21.26 17.74
CA ALA A 45 -2.74 -22.02 16.52
C ALA A 45 -1.99 -21.50 15.29
N ILE A 46 -1.70 -20.19 15.24
CA ILE A 46 -1.04 -19.53 14.11
C ILE A 46 0.49 -19.52 14.25
N GLU A 47 1.04 -19.51 15.47
CA GLU A 47 2.48 -19.44 15.74
C GLU A 47 3.33 -20.40 14.87
N PRO A 48 2.97 -21.70 14.68
CA PRO A 48 3.75 -22.61 13.83
C PRO A 48 3.78 -22.21 12.35
N PHE A 49 2.77 -21.47 11.88
CA PHE A 49 2.61 -21.05 10.49
C PHE A 49 3.06 -19.61 10.25
N HIS A 50 3.27 -18.82 11.30
CA HIS A 50 3.55 -17.40 11.22
C HIS A 50 4.77 -17.10 10.32
N GLY A 51 5.87 -17.82 10.51
CA GLY A 51 7.06 -17.69 9.65
C GLY A 51 6.80 -18.07 8.19
N PHE A 52 6.01 -19.11 7.93
CA PHE A 52 5.65 -19.51 6.57
C PHE A 52 4.76 -18.47 5.88
N ILE A 53 3.85 -17.83 6.61
CA ILE A 53 3.00 -16.76 6.08
C ILE A 53 3.84 -15.52 5.79
N ASN A 54 4.65 -15.08 6.75
CA ASN A 54 5.41 -13.83 6.65
C ASN A 54 6.64 -13.90 5.74
N GLU A 55 7.26 -15.07 5.58
CA GLU A 55 8.40 -15.24 4.67
C GLU A 55 7.99 -15.94 3.38
N GLY A 56 7.29 -17.07 3.49
CA GLY A 56 6.91 -17.90 2.35
C GLY A 56 5.84 -17.29 1.46
N LEU A 57 4.64 -17.01 2.00
CA LEU A 57 3.54 -16.46 1.21
C LEU A 57 3.83 -15.03 0.74
N MET A 58 4.44 -14.20 1.59
CA MET A 58 4.86 -12.85 1.18
C MET A 58 5.90 -12.87 0.06
N SER A 59 6.72 -13.91 -0.07
CA SER A 59 7.63 -14.02 -1.23
C SER A 59 6.88 -14.17 -2.55
N ILE A 60 5.74 -14.85 -2.55
CA ILE A 60 4.88 -14.97 -3.73
C ILE A 60 4.23 -13.61 -4.03
N PHE A 61 3.81 -12.87 -3.00
CA PHE A 61 3.33 -11.51 -3.14
C PHE A 61 4.39 -10.57 -3.75
N PHE A 62 5.60 -10.53 -3.19
CA PHE A 62 6.69 -9.70 -3.71
C PHE A 62 7.13 -10.11 -5.12
N PHE A 63 7.13 -11.42 -5.42
CA PHE A 63 7.34 -11.90 -6.78
C PHE A 63 6.28 -11.37 -7.74
N MET A 64 4.99 -11.42 -7.35
CA MET A 64 3.88 -10.88 -8.12
C MET A 64 4.03 -9.36 -8.35
N VAL A 65 4.35 -8.59 -7.31
CA VAL A 65 4.66 -7.15 -7.41
C VAL A 65 5.81 -6.91 -8.39
N GLY A 66 6.88 -7.72 -8.35
CA GLY A 66 7.99 -7.62 -9.31
C GLY A 66 7.56 -7.88 -10.75
N LEU A 67 6.62 -8.81 -10.99
CA LEU A 67 6.05 -9.04 -12.32
C LEU A 67 5.18 -7.86 -12.77
N GLU A 68 4.40 -7.26 -11.86
CA GLU A 68 3.58 -6.08 -12.16
C GLU A 68 4.45 -4.87 -12.53
N ILE A 69 5.48 -4.58 -11.74
CA ILE A 69 6.47 -3.53 -12.05
C ILE A 69 7.08 -3.79 -13.42
N ARG A 70 7.54 -5.02 -13.69
CA ARG A 70 8.11 -5.37 -15.00
C ARG A 70 7.11 -5.18 -16.13
N ASN A 71 5.86 -5.62 -15.95
CA ASN A 71 4.83 -5.49 -16.97
C ASN A 71 4.53 -4.01 -17.25
N GLU A 72 4.49 -3.17 -16.22
CA GLU A 72 4.25 -1.74 -16.35
C GLU A 72 5.43 -1.03 -17.06
N LEU A 73 6.67 -1.42 -16.76
CA LEU A 73 7.87 -0.94 -17.47
C LEU A 73 7.90 -1.32 -18.96
N ARG A 74 7.39 -2.50 -19.31
CA ARG A 74 7.41 -3.02 -20.69
C ARG A 74 6.20 -2.61 -21.53
N HIS A 75 5.02 -2.55 -20.93
CA HIS A 75 3.75 -2.42 -21.64
C HIS A 75 2.81 -1.34 -21.08
N GLY A 76 3.13 -0.76 -19.93
CA GLY A 76 2.27 0.20 -19.22
C GLY A 76 2.71 1.65 -19.36
N GLU A 77 2.25 2.48 -18.43
CA GLU A 77 2.53 3.93 -18.41
C GLU A 77 3.98 4.23 -18.02
N LEU A 78 4.62 3.36 -17.21
CA LEU A 78 6.03 3.50 -16.85
C LEU A 78 7.00 3.35 -18.04
N ARG A 79 6.54 2.78 -19.17
CA ARG A 79 7.34 2.68 -20.40
C ARG A 79 7.66 4.04 -21.01
N SER A 80 6.78 5.02 -20.87
CA SER A 80 6.96 6.36 -21.42
C SER A 80 7.36 7.33 -20.31
N PRO A 81 8.58 7.89 -20.31
CA PRO A 81 9.00 8.83 -19.26
C PRO A 81 8.05 10.00 -19.08
N LYS A 82 7.42 10.46 -20.17
CA LYS A 82 6.47 11.57 -20.16
C LYS A 82 5.18 11.26 -19.40
N ASN A 83 4.68 10.03 -19.49
CA ASN A 83 3.46 9.60 -18.80
C ASN A 83 3.78 9.16 -17.36
N ALA A 84 4.93 8.49 -17.19
CA ALA A 84 5.44 8.00 -15.93
C ALA A 84 5.82 9.13 -14.95
N ALA A 85 6.25 10.29 -15.46
CA ALA A 85 6.75 11.38 -14.63
C ALA A 85 5.73 11.82 -13.56
N LEU A 86 4.46 12.01 -13.92
CA LEU A 86 3.46 12.48 -12.94
C LEU A 86 3.28 11.48 -11.77
N PRO A 87 2.98 10.19 -12.00
CA PRO A 87 2.92 9.20 -10.92
C PRO A 87 4.23 9.04 -10.15
N ILE A 88 5.40 9.02 -10.82
CA ILE A 88 6.69 8.83 -10.15
C ILE A 88 7.00 9.98 -9.19
N PHE A 89 6.87 11.24 -9.63
CA PHE A 89 7.12 12.38 -8.75
C PHE A 89 6.12 12.40 -7.59
N ALA A 90 4.84 12.10 -7.88
CA ALA A 90 3.82 11.99 -6.85
C ALA A 90 4.15 10.90 -5.82
N ALA A 91 4.64 9.74 -6.25
CA ALA A 91 5.10 8.64 -5.39
C ALA A 91 6.25 9.08 -4.49
N LEU A 92 7.29 9.70 -5.06
CA LEU A 92 8.42 10.23 -4.30
C LEU A 92 7.98 11.18 -3.18
N GLY A 93 7.09 12.13 -3.49
CA GLY A 93 6.52 13.03 -2.48
C GLY A 93 5.66 12.28 -1.46
N GLY A 94 4.85 11.33 -1.94
CA GLY A 94 4.00 10.45 -1.14
C GLY A 94 4.74 9.46 -0.25
N MET A 95 6.04 9.29 -0.43
CA MET A 95 6.89 8.51 0.47
C MET A 95 7.70 9.41 1.40
N LEU A 96 8.27 10.48 0.86
CA LEU A 96 9.11 11.41 1.61
C LEU A 96 8.35 12.07 2.76
N PHE A 97 7.14 12.59 2.52
CA PHE A 97 6.39 13.33 3.54
C PHE A 97 5.93 12.45 4.71
N PRO A 98 5.30 11.28 4.50
CA PRO A 98 4.95 10.40 5.60
C PRO A 98 6.15 10.00 6.45
N ALA A 99 7.28 9.71 5.80
CA ALA A 99 8.53 9.35 6.44
C ALA A 99 9.06 10.48 7.34
N LEU A 100 9.18 11.69 6.78
CA LEU A 100 9.66 12.86 7.51
C LEU A 100 8.77 13.19 8.70
N ILE A 101 7.44 13.18 8.50
CA ILE A 101 6.49 13.43 9.58
C ILE A 101 6.70 12.40 10.69
N TYR A 102 6.67 11.10 10.39
CA TYR A 102 6.87 10.09 11.42
C TYR A 102 8.22 10.23 12.14
N SER A 103 9.31 10.47 11.39
CA SER A 103 10.64 10.65 11.96
C SER A 103 10.67 11.81 12.95
N ILE A 104 10.08 12.96 12.63
CA ILE A 104 10.03 14.14 13.53
C ILE A 104 9.41 13.78 14.89
N PHE A 105 8.36 12.95 14.92
CA PHE A 105 7.71 12.54 16.16
C PHE A 105 8.47 11.45 16.93
N ASN A 106 9.40 10.72 16.28
CA ASN A 106 10.01 9.51 16.84
C ASN A 106 11.55 9.56 16.93
N VAL A 107 12.19 10.71 16.68
CA VAL A 107 13.65 10.86 16.82
C VAL A 107 14.08 10.53 18.26
N GLY A 108 15.06 9.63 18.42
CA GLY A 108 15.58 9.22 19.72
C GLY A 108 14.62 8.37 20.56
N GLY A 109 13.47 8.00 19.98
CA GLY A 109 12.44 7.18 20.63
C GLY A 109 12.50 5.71 20.21
N PRO A 110 11.74 4.83 20.88
CA PRO A 110 11.74 3.39 20.59
C PRO A 110 11.17 3.04 19.20
N GLY A 111 10.43 3.97 18.58
CA GLY A 111 9.92 3.84 17.21
C GLY A 111 10.84 4.37 16.11
N GLU A 112 12.05 4.85 16.41
CA GLU A 112 12.92 5.55 15.45
C GLU A 112 13.22 4.72 14.18
N SER A 113 13.50 3.43 14.33
CA SER A 113 13.77 2.53 13.20
C SER A 113 12.54 2.30 12.30
N GLY A 114 11.33 2.64 12.76
CA GLY A 114 10.07 2.49 12.03
C GLY A 114 9.77 3.57 10.98
N TRP A 115 10.74 4.42 10.62
CA TRP A 115 10.51 5.59 9.75
C TRP A 115 9.94 5.28 8.36
N ALA A 116 10.15 4.07 7.83
CA ALA A 116 9.59 3.65 6.54
C ALA A 116 8.17 3.06 6.62
N VAL A 117 7.68 2.72 7.81
CA VAL A 117 6.34 2.15 8.02
C VAL A 117 5.19 2.98 7.43
N PRO A 118 5.15 4.33 7.50
CA PRO A 118 4.04 5.11 6.97
C PRO A 118 4.08 5.33 5.45
N MET A 119 5.11 4.84 4.74
CA MET A 119 5.26 5.09 3.30
C MET A 119 4.41 4.19 2.39
N PRO A 120 4.29 2.86 2.60
CA PRO A 120 3.65 2.01 1.61
C PRO A 120 2.14 2.25 1.43
N THR A 121 1.65 1.91 0.25
CA THR A 121 0.26 2.07 -0.19
C THR A 121 -0.33 0.70 -0.57
N ASP A 122 -1.53 0.33 -0.10
CA ASP A 122 -2.22 -0.87 -0.58
C ASP A 122 -3.10 -0.55 -1.80
N ILE A 123 -2.72 -1.08 -2.96
CA ILE A 123 -3.46 -0.94 -4.22
C ILE A 123 -4.90 -1.44 -4.07
N ALA A 124 -5.08 -2.64 -3.52
CA ALA A 124 -6.38 -3.29 -3.40
C ALA A 124 -7.35 -2.48 -2.53
N LEU A 125 -6.86 -1.90 -1.43
CA LEU A 125 -7.66 -1.03 -0.56
C LEU A 125 -8.01 0.29 -1.24
N ALA A 126 -7.03 0.93 -1.87
CA ALA A 126 -7.24 2.22 -2.53
C ALA A 126 -8.22 2.08 -3.72
N ILE A 127 -8.06 1.04 -4.56
CA ILE A 127 -8.97 0.75 -5.67
C ILE A 127 -10.35 0.27 -5.17
N GLY A 128 -10.40 -0.54 -4.10
CA GLY A 128 -11.65 -0.96 -3.48
C GLY A 128 -12.47 0.21 -2.95
N ALA A 129 -11.84 1.17 -2.27
CA ALA A 129 -12.49 2.40 -1.84
C ALA A 129 -12.95 3.26 -3.05
N LEU A 130 -12.13 3.32 -4.11
CA LEU A 130 -12.47 4.03 -5.34
C LEU A 130 -13.68 3.42 -6.07
N ALA A 131 -13.87 2.10 -5.96
CA ALA A 131 -15.02 1.41 -6.54
C ALA A 131 -16.35 1.83 -5.91
N LEU A 132 -16.36 2.24 -4.64
CA LEU A 132 -17.54 2.78 -3.94
C LEU A 132 -18.04 4.11 -4.54
N LEU A 133 -17.21 4.78 -5.35
CA LEU A 133 -17.55 6.03 -6.04
C LEU A 133 -18.15 5.79 -7.44
N GLY A 134 -18.15 4.54 -7.92
CA GLY A 134 -18.81 4.13 -9.15
C GLY A 134 -18.34 4.89 -10.40
N SER A 135 -19.29 5.44 -11.15
CA SER A 135 -19.05 6.20 -12.40
C SER A 135 -18.55 7.63 -12.18
N ARG A 136 -18.45 8.10 -10.92
CA ARG A 136 -17.94 9.45 -10.64
C ARG A 136 -16.45 9.59 -10.89
N VAL A 137 -15.72 8.48 -10.84
CA VAL A 137 -14.26 8.50 -10.97
C VAL A 137 -13.83 8.25 -12.41
N ASP A 138 -13.08 9.21 -12.97
CA ASP A 138 -12.49 9.07 -14.29
C ASP A 138 -11.48 7.91 -14.37
N THR A 139 -11.37 7.33 -15.57
CA THR A 139 -10.38 6.30 -15.88
C THR A 139 -8.95 6.81 -15.67
N SER A 140 -8.69 8.10 -15.93
CA SER A 140 -7.37 8.69 -15.73
C SER A 140 -6.93 8.68 -14.26
N LEU A 141 -7.87 8.85 -13.32
CA LEU A 141 -7.58 8.76 -11.88
C LEU A 141 -7.25 7.32 -11.48
N LYS A 142 -7.98 6.34 -12.01
CA LYS A 142 -7.72 4.91 -11.77
C LYS A 142 -6.33 4.48 -12.26
N ILE A 143 -5.97 4.92 -13.46
CA ILE A 143 -4.65 4.65 -14.05
C ILE A 143 -3.56 5.37 -13.24
N PHE A 144 -3.76 6.65 -12.90
CA PHE A 144 -2.82 7.40 -12.06
C PHE A 144 -2.56 6.69 -10.73
N LEU A 145 -3.61 6.26 -10.03
CA LEU A 145 -3.49 5.59 -8.73
C LEU A 145 -2.79 4.23 -8.85
N LEU A 146 -3.07 3.46 -9.90
CA LEU A 146 -2.40 2.19 -10.18
C LEU A 146 -0.89 2.41 -10.40
N THR A 147 -0.51 3.32 -11.29
CA THR A 147 0.89 3.60 -11.57
C THR A 147 1.62 4.22 -10.37
N LEU A 148 0.94 5.09 -9.61
CA LEU A 148 1.46 5.68 -8.37
C LEU A 148 1.83 4.58 -7.37
N ALA A 149 0.93 3.64 -7.14
CA ALA A 149 1.13 2.61 -6.15
C ALA A 149 2.20 1.58 -6.57
N ILE A 150 2.26 1.21 -7.86
CA ILE A 150 3.37 0.39 -8.39
C ILE A 150 4.72 1.11 -8.22
N ALA A 151 4.76 2.43 -8.41
CA ALA A 151 5.97 3.22 -8.19
C ALA A 151 6.34 3.30 -6.69
N ASP A 152 5.36 3.52 -5.80
CA ASP A 152 5.53 3.45 -4.34
C ASP A 152 6.10 2.09 -3.90
N ASP A 153 5.59 0.98 -4.44
CA ASP A 153 6.04 -0.38 -4.10
C ASP A 153 7.49 -0.62 -4.55
N LEU A 154 7.84 -0.21 -5.77
CA LEU A 154 9.21 -0.29 -6.28
C LEU A 154 10.18 0.46 -5.36
N PHE A 155 9.84 1.68 -4.99
CA PHE A 155 10.67 2.48 -4.09
C PHE A 155 10.70 1.90 -2.67
N SER A 156 9.60 1.36 -2.18
CA SER A 156 9.53 0.70 -0.86
C SER A 156 10.46 -0.51 -0.80
N ILE A 157 10.50 -1.34 -1.85
CA ILE A 157 11.41 -2.49 -1.95
C ILE A 157 12.87 -2.04 -1.99
N ILE A 158 13.17 -0.93 -2.68
CA ILE A 158 14.53 -0.37 -2.72
C ILE A 158 14.94 0.11 -1.32
N ILE A 159 14.06 0.85 -0.61
CA ILE A 159 14.31 1.30 0.75
C ILE A 159 14.53 0.10 1.68
N LEU A 160 13.70 -0.93 1.56
CA LEU A 160 13.84 -2.17 2.33
C LEU A 160 15.23 -2.80 2.12
N GLY A 161 15.65 -2.96 0.86
CA GLY A 161 16.94 -3.56 0.54
C GLY A 161 18.16 -2.76 1.02
N ILE A 162 18.05 -1.44 1.09
CA ILE A 162 19.18 -0.57 1.49
C ILE A 162 19.23 -0.36 3.01
N PHE A 163 18.09 -0.09 3.64
CA PHE A 163 18.05 0.37 5.04
C PHE A 163 17.68 -0.70 6.05
N TYR A 164 16.96 -1.74 5.62
CA TYR A 164 16.47 -2.80 6.51
C TYR A 164 17.14 -4.16 6.26
N SER A 165 18.13 -4.24 5.36
CA SER A 165 18.81 -5.51 5.05
C SER A 165 19.86 -5.92 6.09
N SER A 166 20.42 -4.96 6.83
CA SER A 166 21.42 -5.22 7.87
C SER A 166 20.83 -6.01 9.04
N GLY A 167 21.29 -7.23 9.27
CA GLY A 167 20.80 -8.09 10.36
C GLY A 167 19.65 -9.03 9.97
N LEU A 168 19.16 -8.98 8.73
CA LEU A 168 18.20 -9.95 8.24
C LEU A 168 18.88 -11.27 7.87
N SER A 169 18.17 -12.37 8.15
CA SER A 169 18.50 -13.68 7.60
C SER A 169 18.59 -13.58 6.06
N PRO A 170 19.57 -14.25 5.42
CA PRO A 170 19.65 -14.33 3.97
C PRO A 170 18.34 -14.78 3.31
N ILE A 171 17.56 -15.59 4.02
CA ILE A 171 16.24 -16.07 3.57
C ILE A 171 15.27 -14.90 3.43
N LYS A 172 15.22 -13.97 4.39
CA LYS A 172 14.32 -12.80 4.36
C LYS A 172 14.67 -11.80 3.26
N ILE A 173 15.97 -11.58 3.03
CA ILE A 173 16.43 -10.72 1.93
C ILE A 173 16.08 -11.35 0.59
N PHE A 174 16.31 -12.66 0.45
CA PHE A 174 15.96 -13.40 -0.76
C PHE A 174 14.45 -13.41 -1.00
N SER A 175 13.65 -13.69 0.03
CA SER A 175 12.19 -13.79 -0.05
C SER A 175 11.49 -12.47 -0.38
N THR A 176 12.20 -11.34 -0.34
CA THR A 176 11.64 -10.01 -0.65
C THR A 176 12.33 -9.39 -1.86
N VAL A 177 13.55 -8.90 -1.69
CA VAL A 177 14.33 -8.23 -2.75
C VAL A 177 14.78 -9.24 -3.82
N GLY A 178 15.21 -10.44 -3.41
CA GLY A 178 15.69 -11.47 -4.32
C GLY A 178 14.62 -11.95 -5.31
N VAL A 179 13.43 -12.29 -4.82
CA VAL A 179 12.30 -12.71 -5.66
C VAL A 179 11.81 -11.60 -6.59
N VAL A 180 11.81 -10.34 -6.14
CA VAL A 180 11.49 -9.19 -7.00
C VAL A 180 12.54 -9.06 -8.11
N ALA A 181 13.83 -9.14 -7.77
CA ALA A 181 14.90 -9.10 -8.77
C ALA A 181 14.75 -10.23 -9.80
N ILE A 182 14.41 -11.45 -9.36
CA ILE A 182 14.10 -12.58 -10.26
C ILE A 182 12.92 -12.23 -11.19
N ALA A 183 11.82 -11.70 -10.67
CA ALA A 183 10.65 -11.32 -11.46
C ALA A 183 10.98 -10.25 -12.52
N LEU A 184 11.79 -9.26 -12.15
CA LEU A 184 12.24 -8.17 -13.02
C LEU A 184 13.19 -8.67 -14.13
N LEU A 185 14.11 -9.58 -13.80
CA LEU A 185 15.20 -10.03 -14.68
C LEU A 185 14.85 -11.26 -15.52
N MET A 186 13.85 -12.06 -15.13
CA MET A 186 13.55 -13.30 -15.85
C MET A 186 13.20 -13.03 -17.32
N PRO A 187 13.61 -13.88 -18.27
CA PRO A 187 13.29 -13.69 -19.69
C PRO A 187 11.78 -13.83 -19.95
N GLU A 188 11.29 -13.27 -21.06
CA GLU A 188 9.90 -13.45 -21.48
C GLU A 188 9.72 -14.87 -22.03
N ILE A 189 8.88 -15.68 -21.40
CA ILE A 189 8.60 -17.05 -21.84
C ILE A 189 7.38 -17.03 -22.77
N LYS A 190 7.54 -17.44 -24.04
CA LYS A 190 6.45 -17.36 -25.04
C LYS A 190 5.16 -18.08 -24.62
N ILE A 191 5.28 -19.23 -23.95
CA ILE A 191 4.16 -20.08 -23.54
C ILE A 191 3.44 -19.51 -22.30
N LEU A 192 4.20 -18.81 -21.45
CA LEU A 192 3.75 -18.22 -20.19
C LEU A 192 4.25 -16.77 -20.10
N PRO A 193 3.68 -15.85 -20.90
CA PRO A 193 4.11 -14.45 -20.89
C PRO A 193 3.79 -13.82 -19.52
N THR A 194 4.52 -12.74 -19.19
CA THR A 194 4.42 -12.06 -17.89
C THR A 194 2.98 -11.75 -17.49
N LYS A 195 2.18 -11.24 -18.44
CA LYS A 195 0.75 -10.95 -18.22
C LYS A 195 -0.08 -12.17 -17.83
N ARG A 196 0.22 -13.34 -18.39
CA ARG A 196 -0.49 -14.59 -18.07
C ARG A 196 -0.09 -15.09 -16.69
N LEU A 197 1.18 -14.94 -16.31
CA LEU A 197 1.66 -15.30 -14.98
C LEU A 197 1.02 -14.41 -13.90
N ILE A 198 0.96 -13.10 -14.13
CA ILE A 198 0.21 -12.16 -13.26
C ILE A 198 -1.24 -12.60 -13.14
N ALA A 199 -1.93 -12.86 -14.27
CA ALA A 199 -3.33 -13.28 -14.24
C ALA A 199 -3.58 -14.60 -13.48
N ILE A 200 -2.58 -15.48 -13.39
CA ILE A 200 -2.66 -16.72 -12.60
C ILE A 200 -2.43 -16.42 -11.12
N LEU A 201 -1.39 -15.65 -10.77
CA LEU A 201 -0.98 -15.40 -9.38
C LEU A 201 -1.89 -14.40 -8.67
N HIS A 202 -2.41 -13.43 -9.39
CA HIS A 202 -3.12 -12.29 -8.83
C HIS A 202 -4.36 -12.67 -7.99
N PRO A 203 -5.21 -13.64 -8.39
CA PRO A 203 -6.28 -14.14 -7.52
C PRO A 203 -5.77 -14.78 -6.22
N TRP A 204 -4.67 -15.53 -6.28
CA TRP A 204 -4.08 -16.14 -5.07
C TRP A 204 -3.52 -15.07 -4.13
N THR A 205 -2.89 -14.04 -4.68
CA THR A 205 -2.39 -12.94 -3.85
C THR A 205 -3.53 -12.14 -3.23
N ALA A 206 -4.53 -11.76 -4.03
CA ALA A 206 -5.63 -10.91 -3.60
C ALA A 206 -6.62 -11.57 -2.63
N PHE A 207 -6.90 -12.88 -2.80
CA PHE A 207 -7.94 -13.57 -2.03
C PHE A 207 -7.42 -14.52 -0.96
N LEU A 208 -6.15 -14.94 -1.02
CA LEU A 208 -5.58 -15.87 -0.05
C LEU A 208 -4.39 -15.27 0.70
N ILE A 209 -3.32 -14.90 -0.01
CA ILE A 209 -2.05 -14.51 0.63
C ILE A 209 -2.22 -13.22 1.43
N ILE A 210 -2.72 -12.15 0.80
CA ILE A 210 -2.86 -10.85 1.45
C ILE A 210 -3.87 -10.90 2.60
N PRO A 211 -5.08 -11.49 2.44
CA PRO A 211 -6.01 -11.66 3.55
C PRO A 211 -5.45 -12.53 4.68
N LEU A 212 -4.74 -13.62 4.39
CA LEU A 212 -4.14 -14.46 5.43
C LEU A 212 -3.03 -13.73 6.19
N PHE A 213 -2.15 -13.01 5.48
CA PHE A 213 -1.14 -12.15 6.10
C PHE A 213 -1.78 -11.09 6.98
N ALA A 214 -2.83 -10.43 6.49
CA ALA A 214 -3.57 -9.44 7.26
C ALA A 214 -4.21 -10.06 8.51
N LEU A 215 -4.78 -11.26 8.39
CA LEU A 215 -5.42 -11.97 9.48
C LEU A 215 -4.44 -12.26 10.63
N THR A 216 -3.20 -12.64 10.32
CA THR A 216 -2.20 -13.01 11.32
C THR A 216 -1.43 -11.83 11.89
N ASN A 217 -1.33 -10.71 11.16
CA ASN A 217 -0.45 -9.61 11.55
C ASN A 217 -1.20 -8.34 11.99
N ILE A 218 -2.46 -8.14 11.61
CA ILE A 218 -3.22 -6.92 12.00
C ILE A 218 -3.70 -6.98 13.46
N GLY A 219 -3.96 -8.18 13.99
CA GLY A 219 -4.51 -8.38 15.33
C GLY A 219 -3.74 -7.57 16.38
N VAL A 220 -4.47 -6.70 17.08
CA VAL A 220 -3.95 -5.88 18.18
C VAL A 220 -5.00 -5.77 19.28
N ASN A 221 -4.56 -5.98 20.53
CA ASN A 221 -5.41 -5.81 21.69
C ASN A 221 -5.62 -4.31 21.97
N ILE A 222 -6.88 -3.89 22.01
CA ILE A 222 -7.26 -2.49 22.21
C ILE A 222 -7.62 -2.30 23.67
N ASN A 223 -6.71 -1.67 24.42
CA ASN A 223 -7.02 -1.22 25.77
C ASN A 223 -7.77 0.11 25.73
N TRP A 224 -9.09 0.05 25.96
CA TRP A 224 -9.98 1.22 25.91
C TRP A 224 -9.60 2.34 26.90
N THR A 225 -8.89 2.03 27.99
CA THR A 225 -8.51 3.03 29.00
C THR A 225 -7.30 3.86 28.56
N SER A 226 -6.33 3.24 27.88
CA SER A 226 -5.13 3.91 27.37
C SER A 226 -5.24 4.32 25.90
N LEU A 227 -6.33 3.95 25.21
CA LEU A 227 -6.51 4.20 23.78
C LEU A 227 -6.22 5.64 23.36
N ALA A 228 -6.79 6.61 24.09
CA ALA A 228 -6.56 8.03 23.79
C ALA A 228 -5.07 8.39 23.87
N GLN A 229 -4.37 7.91 24.90
CA GLN A 229 -2.94 8.15 25.08
C GLN A 229 -2.12 7.49 23.97
N THR A 230 -2.41 6.23 23.64
CA THR A 230 -1.72 5.49 22.58
C THR A 230 -1.85 6.19 21.24
N VAL A 231 -3.08 6.59 20.86
CA VAL A 231 -3.35 7.25 19.57
C VAL A 231 -2.70 8.63 19.48
N THR A 232 -2.66 9.39 20.58
CA THR A 232 -1.95 10.67 20.64
C THR A 232 -0.44 10.53 20.85
N GLY A 233 0.03 9.31 21.08
CA GLY A 233 1.44 9.00 21.30
C GLY A 233 2.29 9.23 20.04
N PRO A 234 3.62 9.37 20.20
CA PRO A 234 4.52 9.70 19.09
C PRO A 234 4.51 8.66 17.96
N ILE A 235 4.38 7.37 18.29
CA ILE A 235 4.39 6.28 17.32
C ILE A 235 3.08 6.26 16.52
N ALA A 236 1.95 5.96 17.18
CA ALA A 236 0.67 5.84 16.50
C ALA A 236 0.21 7.18 15.88
N GLY A 237 0.36 8.28 16.62
CA GLY A 237 0.03 9.62 16.14
C GLY A 237 0.92 10.05 14.97
N GLY A 238 2.23 9.75 15.03
CA GLY A 238 3.16 10.00 13.93
C GLY A 238 2.78 9.23 12.66
N ILE A 239 2.33 7.98 12.77
CA ILE A 239 1.80 7.20 11.65
C ILE A 239 0.52 7.82 11.11
N VAL A 240 -0.45 8.12 11.97
CA VAL A 240 -1.74 8.70 11.55
C VAL A 240 -1.51 10.02 10.81
N LEU A 241 -0.71 10.94 11.37
CA LEU A 241 -0.40 12.21 10.72
C LEU A 241 0.41 12.02 9.44
N GLY A 242 1.43 11.16 9.48
CA GLY A 242 2.27 10.87 8.32
C GLY A 242 1.47 10.31 7.15
N ARG A 243 0.58 9.36 7.40
CA ARG A 243 -0.24 8.73 6.36
C ARG A 243 -1.38 9.63 5.90
N VAL A 244 -2.14 10.22 6.82
CA VAL A 244 -3.32 11.03 6.47
C VAL A 244 -2.91 12.34 5.83
N ILE A 245 -2.01 13.09 6.47
CA ILE A 245 -1.61 14.42 6.00
C ILE A 245 -0.45 14.30 5.02
N GLY A 246 0.57 13.51 5.37
CA GLY A 246 1.78 13.40 4.56
C GLY A 246 1.53 12.83 3.17
N LYS A 247 0.66 11.82 3.00
CA LYS A 247 0.33 11.33 1.65
C LYS A 247 -0.40 12.37 0.83
N ILE A 248 -1.41 13.04 1.39
CA ILE A 248 -2.18 14.08 0.67
C ILE A 248 -1.25 15.21 0.23
N LEU A 249 -0.46 15.76 1.16
CA LEU A 249 0.45 16.86 0.88
C LEU A 249 1.56 16.44 -0.08
N GLY A 250 2.24 15.34 0.20
CA GLY A 250 3.37 14.86 -0.58
C GLY A 250 3.01 14.56 -2.03
N ILE A 251 1.95 13.76 -2.24
CA ILE A 251 1.49 13.36 -3.59
C ILE A 251 1.04 14.60 -4.36
N THR A 252 0.23 15.46 -3.76
CA THR A 252 -0.32 16.64 -4.46
C THR A 252 0.76 17.68 -4.75
N LEU A 253 1.65 17.95 -3.80
CA LEU A 253 2.71 18.94 -3.94
C LEU A 253 3.71 18.52 -5.01
N PHE A 254 4.20 17.28 -4.96
CA PHE A 254 5.19 16.83 -5.94
C PHE A 254 4.58 16.65 -7.33
N ALA A 255 3.32 16.21 -7.42
CA ALA A 255 2.59 16.23 -8.68
C ALA A 255 2.49 17.65 -9.27
N TRP A 256 2.19 18.64 -8.43
CA TRP A 256 2.11 20.04 -8.84
C TRP A 256 3.47 20.60 -9.27
N ILE A 257 4.53 20.36 -8.50
CA ILE A 257 5.90 20.77 -8.85
C ILE A 257 6.30 20.16 -10.19
N ALA A 258 6.09 18.85 -10.38
CA ALA A 258 6.47 18.16 -11.61
C ALA A 258 5.76 18.73 -12.86
N VAL A 259 4.49 19.12 -12.72
CA VAL A 259 3.74 19.78 -13.80
C VAL A 259 4.23 21.21 -14.02
N LYS A 260 4.46 21.97 -12.95
CA LYS A 260 4.87 23.38 -13.02
C LYS A 260 6.27 23.55 -13.62
N VAL A 261 7.20 22.66 -13.29
CA VAL A 261 8.57 22.65 -13.82
C VAL A 261 8.62 22.07 -15.26
N GLY A 262 7.56 21.41 -15.71
CA GLY A 262 7.46 20.84 -17.06
C GLY A 262 8.03 19.43 -17.21
N PHE A 263 8.41 18.77 -16.12
CA PHE A 263 8.83 17.37 -16.12
C PHE A 263 7.68 16.40 -16.39
N ALA A 264 6.46 16.76 -15.99
CA ALA A 264 5.28 15.93 -16.15
C ALA A 264 4.14 16.67 -16.85
N ARG A 265 3.24 15.92 -17.51
CA ARG A 265 1.97 16.44 -18.02
C ARG A 265 0.81 15.71 -17.37
N LYS A 266 -0.12 16.47 -16.81
CA LYS A 266 -1.35 15.95 -16.22
C LYS A 266 -2.43 15.76 -17.30
N PRO A 267 -3.20 14.66 -17.30
CA PRO A 267 -4.39 14.54 -18.13
C PRO A 267 -5.35 15.72 -17.89
N GLU A 268 -6.02 16.18 -18.95
CA GLU A 268 -6.97 17.31 -18.85
C GLU A 268 -8.14 17.00 -17.90
N SER A 269 -8.59 15.75 -17.88
CA SER A 269 -9.70 15.28 -17.04
C SER A 269 -9.36 15.10 -15.56
N LEU A 270 -8.08 15.06 -15.19
CA LEU A 270 -7.64 14.80 -13.83
C LEU A 270 -7.35 16.13 -13.11
N SER A 271 -8.11 16.53 -12.10
CA SER A 271 -7.81 17.76 -11.34
C SER A 271 -6.80 17.53 -10.21
N PHE A 272 -6.14 18.59 -9.72
CA PHE A 272 -5.27 18.47 -8.53
C PHE A 272 -6.05 18.11 -7.26
N ALA A 273 -7.33 18.49 -7.17
CA ALA A 273 -8.20 18.08 -6.07
C ALA A 273 -8.49 16.57 -6.10
N GLU A 274 -8.61 15.98 -7.30
CA GLU A 274 -8.72 14.52 -7.45
C GLU A 274 -7.41 13.81 -7.17
N ILE A 275 -6.25 14.41 -7.52
CA ILE A 275 -4.94 13.91 -7.10
C ILE A 275 -4.82 13.92 -5.56
N ALA A 276 -5.30 14.97 -4.89
CA ALA A 276 -5.34 15.01 -3.43
C ALA A 276 -6.27 13.94 -2.84
N GLY A 277 -7.42 13.69 -3.47
CA GLY A 277 -8.33 12.61 -3.10
C GLY A 277 -7.71 11.21 -3.29
N ALA A 278 -6.99 10.98 -4.39
CA ALA A 278 -6.19 9.77 -4.58
C ALA A 278 -5.06 9.66 -3.55
N GLY A 279 -4.42 10.78 -3.19
CA GLY A 279 -3.40 10.82 -2.16
C GLY A 279 -3.94 10.45 -0.77
N ALA A 280 -5.17 10.86 -0.46
CA ALA A 280 -5.85 10.41 0.75
C ALA A 280 -6.08 8.90 0.75
N LEU A 281 -6.59 8.33 -0.36
CA LEU A 281 -6.78 6.88 -0.51
C LEU A 281 -5.45 6.11 -0.46
N ALA A 282 -4.36 6.68 -0.97
CA ALA A 282 -3.02 6.08 -0.88
C ALA A 282 -2.55 5.90 0.58
N GLY A 283 -3.09 6.68 1.52
CA GLY A 283 -2.84 6.51 2.96
C GLY A 283 -3.45 5.24 3.56
N MET A 284 -4.22 4.45 2.82
CA MET A 284 -4.89 3.22 3.33
C MET A 284 -3.98 1.99 3.49
N GLY A 285 -2.73 2.03 3.01
CA GLY A 285 -1.77 0.92 3.15
C GLY A 285 -1.65 0.35 4.57
N LEU A 286 -1.75 -0.98 4.65
CA LEU A 286 -1.60 -1.78 5.86
C LEU A 286 -0.54 -2.86 5.65
N THR A 287 -0.59 -3.61 4.55
CA THR A 287 0.11 -4.90 4.39
C THR A 287 1.63 -4.74 4.38
N VAL A 288 2.16 -3.99 3.42
CA VAL A 288 3.60 -3.70 3.30
C VAL A 288 4.08 -2.84 4.48
N SER A 289 3.22 -1.99 5.04
CA SER A 289 3.53 -1.21 6.25
C SER A 289 3.74 -2.11 7.48
N LEU A 290 2.89 -3.10 7.69
CA LEU A 290 3.02 -4.08 8.78
C LEU A 290 4.25 -4.96 8.57
N PHE A 291 4.49 -5.38 7.33
CA PHE A 291 5.68 -6.13 6.98
C PHE A 291 6.96 -5.34 7.30
N LEU A 292 7.02 -4.05 6.95
CA LEU A 292 8.13 -3.18 7.34
C LEU A 292 8.24 -3.01 8.85
N ALA A 293 7.12 -2.89 9.57
CA ALA A 293 7.13 -2.75 11.03
C ALA A 293 7.76 -3.97 11.71
N GLU A 294 7.42 -5.19 11.29
CA GLU A 294 7.97 -6.44 11.82
C GLU A 294 9.45 -6.65 11.48
N LEU A 295 9.94 -6.02 10.42
CA LEU A 295 11.38 -6.00 10.10
C LEU A 295 12.14 -4.93 10.88
N ALA A 296 11.50 -3.79 11.12
CA ALA A 296 12.13 -2.60 11.69
C ALA A 296 12.18 -2.60 13.23
N ILE A 297 11.20 -3.23 13.87
CA ILE A 297 10.93 -3.11 15.30
C ILE A 297 10.94 -4.50 15.93
N THR A 298 11.63 -4.64 17.05
CA THR A 298 11.67 -5.89 17.83
C THR A 298 10.74 -5.84 19.05
N ASP A 299 10.46 -4.65 19.57
CA ASP A 299 9.59 -4.45 20.72
C ASP A 299 8.11 -4.62 20.34
N GLN A 300 7.45 -5.60 20.95
CA GLN A 300 6.04 -5.93 20.69
C GLN A 300 5.08 -4.81 21.13
N THR A 301 5.45 -4.01 22.13
CA THR A 301 4.64 -2.86 22.55
C THR A 301 4.62 -1.77 21.48
N VAL A 302 5.78 -1.49 20.88
CA VAL A 302 5.92 -0.55 19.76
C VAL A 302 5.20 -1.07 18.52
N ILE A 303 5.30 -2.38 18.22
CA ILE A 303 4.55 -3.00 17.12
C ILE A 303 3.04 -2.85 17.33
N ALA A 304 2.53 -3.03 18.56
CA ALA A 304 1.11 -2.84 18.85
C ALA A 304 0.66 -1.39 18.59
N ASP A 305 1.45 -0.40 19.02
CA ASP A 305 1.17 1.02 18.74
C ASP A 305 1.19 1.32 17.24
N ILE A 306 2.12 0.71 16.49
CA ILE A 306 2.20 0.81 15.04
C ILE A 306 0.94 0.23 14.38
N LYS A 307 0.54 -0.99 14.76
CA LYS A 307 -0.66 -1.68 14.24
C LYS A 307 -1.90 -0.81 14.44
N LEU A 308 -2.08 -0.27 15.65
CA LEU A 308 -3.19 0.63 15.96
C LEU A 308 -3.15 1.91 15.13
N GLY A 309 -1.98 2.54 15.00
CA GLY A 309 -1.78 3.74 14.18
C GLY A 309 -2.12 3.49 12.70
N LEU A 310 -1.70 2.35 12.15
CA LEU A 310 -1.98 1.96 10.76
C LEU A 310 -3.48 1.73 10.51
N VAL A 311 -4.16 1.01 11.41
CA VAL A 311 -5.62 0.78 11.30
C VAL A 311 -6.40 2.10 11.35
N LEU A 312 -6.07 2.97 12.30
CA LEU A 312 -6.73 4.28 12.41
C LEU A 312 -6.45 5.17 11.20
N ALA A 313 -5.20 5.21 10.75
CA ALA A 313 -4.82 5.94 9.55
C ALA A 313 -5.62 5.44 8.34
N ALA A 314 -5.74 4.13 8.14
CA ALA A 314 -6.47 3.56 7.02
C ALA A 314 -7.95 3.93 7.02
N ILE A 315 -8.61 3.91 8.19
CA ILE A 315 -10.01 4.33 8.33
C ILE A 315 -10.16 5.82 7.99
N ILE A 316 -9.32 6.68 8.57
CA ILE A 316 -9.38 8.14 8.36
C ILE A 316 -9.10 8.48 6.88
N SER A 317 -8.07 7.88 6.30
CA SER A 317 -7.69 8.03 4.90
C SER A 317 -8.79 7.59 3.94
N ALA A 318 -9.46 6.47 4.22
CA ALA A 318 -10.59 5.99 3.44
C ALA A 318 -11.74 7.00 3.43
N ILE A 319 -12.14 7.48 4.61
CA ILE A 319 -13.23 8.45 4.77
C ILE A 319 -12.88 9.75 4.05
N LEU A 320 -11.70 10.32 4.31
CA LEU A 320 -11.27 11.58 3.69
C LEU A 320 -11.14 11.47 2.17
N GLY A 321 -10.56 10.39 1.66
CA GLY A 321 -10.42 10.16 0.23
C GLY A 321 -11.78 10.05 -0.47
N ILE A 322 -12.71 9.30 0.11
CA ILE A 322 -14.09 9.19 -0.40
C ILE A 322 -14.78 10.57 -0.38
N LEU A 323 -14.68 11.32 0.71
CA LEU A 323 -15.32 12.64 0.82
C LEU A 323 -14.75 13.65 -0.17
N LEU A 324 -13.41 13.72 -0.31
CA LEU A 324 -12.74 14.61 -1.26
C LEU A 324 -13.14 14.27 -2.70
N LEU A 325 -13.06 12.99 -3.07
CA LEU A 325 -13.42 12.57 -4.43
C LEU A 325 -14.91 12.72 -4.72
N ARG A 326 -15.80 12.47 -3.75
CA ARG A 326 -17.24 12.76 -3.92
C ARG A 326 -17.52 14.24 -4.20
N ARG A 327 -16.72 15.14 -3.62
CA ARG A 327 -16.87 16.58 -3.76
C ARG A 327 -16.29 17.11 -5.07
N PHE A 328 -15.15 16.58 -5.50
CA PHE A 328 -14.39 17.14 -6.62
C PHE A 328 -14.50 16.36 -7.92
N SER A 329 -14.78 15.05 -7.88
CA SER A 329 -15.02 14.28 -9.09
C SER A 329 -16.44 14.51 -9.62
N LYS A 330 -16.53 14.91 -10.89
CA LYS A 330 -17.81 15.08 -11.58
C LYS A 330 -18.27 13.75 -12.14
N ALA A 331 -19.57 13.43 -11.97
CA ALA A 331 -20.17 12.27 -12.61
C ALA A 331 -19.94 12.33 -14.13
N GLN A 332 -19.41 11.25 -14.69
CA GLN A 332 -19.32 11.11 -16.14
C GLN A 332 -20.63 10.49 -16.65
N ASP A 333 -21.45 11.30 -17.33
CA ASP A 333 -22.68 10.86 -18.04
C ASP A 333 -22.39 10.02 -19.30
#